data_AF-A0A010RKT0-F1
#
_entry.id   AF-A0A010RKT0-F1
#
_cell.length_a   1.000
_cell.length_b   1.000
_cell.length_c   1.000
_cell.angle_alpha   90.00
_cell.angle_beta   90.00
_cell.angle_gamma   90.00
#
_symmetry.space_group_name_H-M   'P 1'
#
loop_
_entity.id
_entity.type
_entity.pdbx_description
1 polymer ?
#
loop_
_entity_poly.entity_id
_entity_poly.type
_entity_poly.pdbx_seq_one_letter_code
_entity_poly.pdbx_strand_id
1 'polypeptide(L)'
;MKPTTFLAVMAIAGSGVNADCFPKGMIGHYGTWLKQKVTAVGADRLSLVCMAIAGAAKEAFVGEESRTFCMQEQDGLKWDFSIKNLNSGNRVLGQAECMSGLSKEAYNCYRGGRTSYWNWEYASDPNAGSCMGK
;
A
#
# COMPACT_ATOMS: atom_id res chain seq x y z
N MET A 1 -30.52 -18.50 48.39
CA MET A 1 -29.79 -18.81 47.14
C MET A 1 -29.51 -17.50 46.44
N LYS A 2 -28.24 -17.13 46.20
CA LYS A 2 -27.86 -15.87 45.55
C LYS A 2 -27.58 -16.13 44.06
N PRO A 3 -28.15 -15.35 43.13
CA PRO A 3 -27.79 -15.47 41.72
C PRO A 3 -26.55 -14.61 41.47
N THR A 4 -25.48 -15.24 40.98
CA THR A 4 -24.27 -14.54 40.51
C THR A 4 -24.48 -14.15 39.05
N THR A 5 -24.64 -12.86 38.80
CA THR A 5 -24.77 -12.30 37.44
C THR A 5 -23.43 -12.37 36.71
N PHE A 6 -23.36 -13.13 35.62
CA PHE A 6 -22.24 -13.12 34.68
C PHE A 6 -22.43 -12.00 33.65
N LEU A 7 -21.51 -11.03 33.64
CA LEU A 7 -21.38 -10.05 32.56
C LEU A 7 -20.44 -10.61 31.50
N ALA A 8 -20.98 -10.95 30.32
CA ALA A 8 -20.20 -11.29 29.15
C ALA A 8 -19.87 -10.01 28.38
N VAL A 9 -18.62 -9.55 28.45
CA VAL A 9 -18.09 -8.49 27.59
C VAL A 9 -17.67 -9.13 26.27
N MET A 10 -18.45 -8.87 25.22
CA MET A 10 -18.15 -9.33 23.86
C MET A 10 -17.12 -8.37 23.25
N ALA A 11 -15.85 -8.74 23.29
CA ALA A 11 -14.79 -7.99 22.62
C ALA A 11 -14.95 -8.15 21.10
N ILE A 12 -15.30 -7.06 20.41
CA ILE A 12 -15.31 -7.02 18.95
C ILE A 12 -13.84 -7.02 18.51
N ALA A 13 -13.33 -8.19 18.13
CA ALA A 13 -12.04 -8.32 17.46
C ALA A 13 -12.17 -7.67 16.07
N GLY A 14 -11.88 -6.38 15.98
CA GLY A 14 -11.63 -5.75 14.70
C GLY A 14 -10.41 -6.43 14.08
N SER A 15 -10.57 -7.07 12.93
CA SER A 15 -9.48 -7.55 12.10
C SER A 15 -8.75 -6.34 11.50
N GLY A 16 -8.02 -5.62 12.35
CA GLY A 16 -7.05 -4.62 11.97
C GLY A 16 -5.89 -5.37 11.33
N VAL A 17 -5.97 -5.57 10.03
CA VAL A 17 -4.81 -5.91 9.21
C VAL A 17 -3.85 -4.73 9.30
N ASN A 18 -2.91 -4.82 10.25
CA ASN A 18 -1.85 -3.84 10.44
C ASN A 18 -0.84 -4.03 9.31
N ALA A 19 -0.42 -2.92 8.70
CA ALA A 19 0.73 -2.95 7.82
C ALA A 19 1.95 -3.39 8.63
N ASP A 20 2.78 -4.29 8.09
CA ASP A 20 4.08 -4.59 8.66
C ASP A 20 5.04 -3.45 8.29
N CYS A 21 5.13 -2.48 9.20
CA CYS A 21 5.88 -1.26 8.98
C CYS A 21 7.38 -1.51 8.95
N PHE A 22 8.07 -0.87 8.01
CA PHE A 22 9.53 -1.00 7.95
C PHE A 22 10.18 -0.39 9.21
N PRO A 23 11.07 -1.14 9.91
CA PRO A 23 11.68 -0.66 11.14
C PRO A 23 12.79 0.37 10.91
N LYS A 24 13.33 0.44 9.68
CA LYS A 24 14.44 1.29 9.24
C LYS A 24 14.19 1.73 7.79
N GLY A 25 14.96 2.70 7.30
CA GLY A 25 14.83 3.26 5.94
C GLY A 25 14.72 4.78 5.95
N MET A 26 14.22 5.38 4.86
CA MET A 26 13.85 6.79 4.90
C MET A 26 12.53 6.97 5.66
N ILE A 27 12.21 8.21 5.99
CA ILE A 27 10.94 8.57 6.61
C ILE A 27 10.00 9.02 5.50
N GLY A 28 8.83 8.41 5.43
CA GLY A 28 7.76 8.77 4.49
C GLY A 28 6.66 9.62 5.10
N HIS A 29 6.77 10.00 6.38
CA HIS A 29 5.79 10.84 7.10
C HIS A 29 4.34 10.38 6.89
N TYR A 30 4.08 9.07 7.06
CA TYR A 30 2.75 8.47 6.86
C TYR A 30 2.13 8.78 5.49
N GLY A 31 2.98 8.88 4.46
CA GLY A 31 2.59 9.15 3.07
C GLY A 31 1.78 10.43 2.89
N THR A 32 1.97 11.43 3.77
CA THR A 32 1.22 12.70 3.72
C THR A 32 1.40 13.40 2.37
N TRP A 33 2.60 13.36 1.80
CA TRP A 33 2.87 13.86 0.45
C TRP A 33 2.06 13.11 -0.63
N LEU A 34 1.93 11.79 -0.52
CA LEU A 34 1.19 10.97 -1.48
C LEU A 34 -0.31 11.28 -1.53
N LYS A 35 -0.89 11.82 -0.44
CA LYS A 35 -2.30 12.26 -0.38
C LYS A 35 -2.55 13.55 -1.15
N GLN A 36 -1.50 14.30 -1.48
CA GLN A 36 -1.63 15.59 -2.15
C GLN A 36 -1.98 15.39 -3.61
N LYS A 37 -2.91 16.21 -4.11
CA LYS A 37 -3.28 16.25 -5.53
C LYS A 37 -2.17 16.83 -6.40
N VAL A 38 -2.09 16.34 -7.62
CA VAL A 38 -1.34 16.95 -8.72
C VAL A 38 -2.33 17.75 -9.56
N THR A 39 -2.26 19.09 -9.49
CA THR A 39 -3.25 19.99 -10.09
C THR A 39 -3.45 19.75 -11.58
N ALA A 40 -2.39 19.43 -12.32
CA ALA A 40 -2.44 19.21 -13.77
C ALA A 40 -3.35 18.03 -14.19
N VAL A 41 -3.57 17.06 -13.29
CA VAL A 41 -4.30 15.82 -13.58
C VAL A 41 -5.47 15.57 -12.64
N GLY A 42 -5.65 16.40 -11.60
CA GLY A 42 -6.78 16.32 -10.68
C GLY A 42 -6.81 15.11 -9.74
N ALA A 43 -5.77 14.27 -9.74
CA ALA A 43 -5.65 13.06 -8.93
C ALA A 43 -4.60 13.21 -7.83
N ASP A 44 -4.76 12.48 -6.72
CA ASP A 44 -3.69 12.31 -5.73
C ASP A 44 -2.55 11.43 -6.29
N ARG A 45 -1.37 11.57 -5.69
CA ARG A 45 -0.15 10.91 -6.17
C ARG A 45 -0.22 9.40 -6.03
N LEU A 46 -0.85 8.86 -4.99
CA LEU A 46 -1.00 7.40 -4.84
C LEU A 46 -1.94 6.83 -5.92
N SER A 47 -2.98 7.58 -6.30
CA SER A 47 -3.88 7.22 -7.40
C SER A 47 -3.13 7.16 -8.74
N LEU A 48 -2.21 8.10 -8.98
CA LEU A 48 -1.31 8.06 -10.15
C LEU A 48 -0.41 6.82 -10.14
N VAL A 49 0.18 6.48 -8.98
CA VAL A 49 0.97 5.24 -8.81
C VAL A 49 0.13 4.02 -9.16
N CYS A 50 -1.10 3.94 -8.65
CA CYS A 50 -2.00 2.82 -8.92
C CYS A 50 -2.39 2.73 -10.39
N MET A 51 -2.63 3.84 -11.07
CA MET A 51 -2.87 3.83 -12.52
C MET A 51 -1.66 3.29 -13.29
N ALA A 52 -0.44 3.68 -12.90
CA ALA A 52 0.80 3.24 -13.54
C ALA A 52 1.10 1.75 -13.29
N ILE A 53 0.93 1.26 -12.07
CA ILE A 53 1.21 -0.14 -11.71
C ILE A 53 0.12 -1.08 -12.24
N ALA A 54 -1.14 -0.75 -11.99
CA ALA A 54 -2.27 -1.63 -12.32
C ALA A 54 -2.73 -1.52 -13.78
N GLY A 55 -2.10 -0.64 -14.59
CA GLY A 55 -2.44 -0.43 -15.99
C GLY A 55 -3.88 0.02 -16.19
N ALA A 56 -4.40 0.87 -15.29
CA ALA A 56 -5.81 1.26 -15.25
C ALA A 56 -6.80 0.06 -15.27
N ALA A 57 -6.41 -1.06 -14.66
CA ALA A 57 -7.17 -2.32 -14.63
C ALA A 57 -7.45 -2.95 -16.01
N LYS A 58 -6.66 -2.58 -17.04
CA LYS A 58 -6.78 -3.16 -18.39
C LYS A 58 -5.89 -4.39 -18.60
N GLU A 59 -4.87 -4.56 -17.77
CA GLU A 59 -3.91 -5.63 -17.89
C GLU A 59 -3.86 -6.45 -16.61
N ALA A 60 -4.16 -7.75 -16.73
CA ALA A 60 -4.01 -8.68 -15.63
C ALA A 60 -2.53 -8.84 -15.28
N PHE A 61 -2.24 -8.98 -13.99
CA PHE A 61 -0.99 -9.54 -13.55
C PHE A 61 -0.99 -11.02 -13.90
N VAL A 62 0.11 -11.53 -14.47
CA VAL A 62 0.29 -12.98 -14.57
C VAL A 62 0.56 -13.57 -13.18
N GLY A 63 0.42 -14.89 -13.06
CA GLY A 63 0.71 -15.57 -11.80
C GLY A 63 2.13 -15.26 -11.30
N GLU A 64 2.27 -14.99 -10.00
CA GLU A 64 3.54 -14.62 -9.36
C GLU A 64 4.23 -13.34 -9.88
N GLU A 65 3.60 -12.58 -10.79
CA GLU A 65 4.15 -11.35 -11.34
C GLU A 65 4.28 -10.28 -10.26
N SER A 66 5.42 -9.58 -10.25
CA SER A 66 5.62 -8.36 -9.48
C SER A 66 5.80 -7.18 -10.42
N ARG A 67 4.97 -6.14 -10.24
CA ARG A 67 5.14 -4.84 -10.91
C ARG A 67 5.60 -3.81 -9.91
N THR A 68 6.38 -2.84 -10.38
CA THR A 68 6.92 -1.78 -9.54
C THR A 68 6.74 -0.42 -10.20
N PHE A 69 6.70 0.62 -9.38
CA PHE A 69 6.72 2.01 -9.85
C PHE A 69 7.49 2.86 -8.86
N CYS A 70 8.25 3.83 -9.37
CA CYS A 70 8.98 4.78 -8.56
C CYS A 70 8.35 6.17 -8.70
N MET A 71 8.11 6.84 -7.57
CA MET A 71 7.67 8.24 -7.58
C MET A 71 8.60 9.12 -6.75
N GLN A 72 9.07 10.21 -7.36
CA GLN A 72 9.99 11.14 -6.70
C GLN A 72 9.20 12.12 -5.81
N GLU A 73 9.52 12.16 -4.51
CA GLU A 73 8.94 13.14 -3.59
C GLU A 73 9.72 14.46 -3.61
N GLN A 74 11.03 14.37 -3.41
CA GLN A 74 11.98 15.47 -3.46
C GLN A 74 13.39 14.93 -3.70
N ASP A 75 14.39 15.79 -3.86
CA ASP A 75 15.77 15.32 -4.04
C ASP A 75 16.22 14.41 -2.89
N GLY A 76 16.85 13.29 -3.24
CA GLY A 76 17.27 12.26 -2.29
C GLY A 76 16.17 11.43 -1.62
N LEU A 77 14.88 11.70 -1.86
CA LEU A 77 13.75 10.92 -1.33
C LEU A 77 12.78 10.50 -2.44
N LYS A 78 12.68 9.18 -2.64
CA LYS A 78 11.74 8.54 -3.57
C LYS A 78 10.87 7.52 -2.84
N TRP A 79 9.73 7.21 -3.43
CA TRP A 79 8.90 6.08 -3.04
C TRP A 79 9.02 4.97 -4.07
N ASP A 80 9.45 3.79 -3.64
CA ASP A 80 9.37 2.57 -4.42
C ASP A 80 8.09 1.82 -4.03
N PHE A 81 7.23 1.60 -5.01
CA PHE A 81 6.01 0.82 -4.85
C PHE A 81 6.19 -0.52 -5.53
N SER A 82 5.70 -1.58 -4.91
CA SER A 82 5.60 -2.90 -5.54
C SER A 82 4.27 -3.55 -5.24
N ILE A 83 3.73 -4.24 -6.24
CA ILE A 83 2.59 -5.14 -6.07
C ILE A 83 2.94 -6.47 -6.71
N LYS A 84 2.79 -7.56 -5.95
CA LYS A 84 2.98 -8.92 -6.45
C LYS A 84 1.68 -9.70 -6.40
N ASN A 85 1.30 -10.35 -7.50
CA ASN A 85 0.25 -11.37 -7.51
C ASN A 85 0.76 -12.62 -6.81
N LEU A 86 0.10 -13.08 -5.76
CA LEU A 86 0.48 -14.27 -4.99
C LEU A 86 -0.25 -15.54 -5.45
N ASN A 87 -1.00 -15.44 -6.55
CA ASN A 87 -1.63 -16.59 -7.18
C ASN A 87 -0.76 -17.13 -8.30
N SER A 88 -0.96 -18.42 -8.63
CA SER A 88 -0.42 -19.02 -9.85
C SER A 88 -1.17 -18.60 -11.13
N GLY A 89 -2.39 -18.06 -11.00
CA GLY A 89 -3.22 -17.62 -12.11
C GLY A 89 -3.21 -16.11 -12.34
N ASN A 90 -3.69 -15.70 -13.52
CA ASN A 90 -3.77 -14.30 -13.88
C ASN A 90 -4.89 -13.58 -13.11
N ARG A 91 -4.64 -12.34 -12.69
CA ARG A 91 -5.62 -11.53 -11.95
C ARG A 91 -5.54 -10.06 -12.32
N VAL A 92 -6.70 -9.44 -12.55
CA VAL A 92 -6.80 -7.98 -12.72
C VAL A 92 -6.82 -7.33 -11.34
N LEU A 93 -5.98 -6.30 -11.16
CA LEU A 93 -6.01 -5.44 -9.99
C LEU A 93 -6.76 -4.16 -10.31
N GLY A 94 -7.89 -3.93 -9.63
CA GLY A 94 -8.65 -2.70 -9.77
C GLY A 94 -7.96 -1.51 -9.10
N GLN A 95 -8.24 -0.29 -9.56
CA GLN A 95 -7.67 0.93 -8.97
C GLN A 95 -8.03 1.08 -7.48
N ALA A 96 -9.27 0.75 -7.10
CA ALA A 96 -9.70 0.80 -5.70
C ALA A 96 -8.97 -0.23 -4.81
N GLU A 97 -8.73 -1.45 -5.33
CA GLU A 97 -8.01 -2.50 -4.61
C GLU A 97 -6.52 -2.13 -4.47
N CYS A 98 -5.91 -1.60 -5.52
CA CYS A 98 -4.56 -1.05 -5.47
C CYS A 98 -4.43 0.06 -4.42
N MET A 99 -5.34 1.04 -4.45
CA MET A 99 -5.36 2.14 -3.49
C MET A 99 -5.54 1.62 -2.07
N SER A 100 -6.47 0.69 -1.86
CA SER A 100 -6.70 0.10 -0.54
C SER A 100 -5.50 -0.67 -0.01
N GLY A 101 -4.72 -1.33 -0.87
CA GLY A 101 -3.50 -2.05 -0.46
C GLY A 101 -2.36 -1.09 -0.16
N LEU A 102 -1.92 -0.32 -1.15
CA LEU A 102 -0.75 0.56 -1.02
C LEU A 102 -0.95 1.66 0.04
N SER A 103 -2.17 2.15 0.24
CA SER A 103 -2.45 3.17 1.28
C SER A 103 -2.30 2.63 2.70
N LYS A 104 -2.59 1.36 2.96
CA LYS A 104 -2.34 0.74 4.28
C LYS A 104 -0.87 0.80 4.61
N GLU A 105 -0.04 0.41 3.65
CA GLU A 105 1.41 0.39 3.80
C GLU A 105 2.01 1.79 3.88
N ALA A 106 1.50 2.75 3.09
CA ALA A 106 2.03 4.12 3.06
C ALA A 106 1.54 4.98 4.22
N TYR A 107 0.28 4.86 4.64
CA TYR A 107 -0.38 5.84 5.53
C TYR A 107 -0.44 5.41 6.98
N ASN A 108 -0.32 4.11 7.28
CA ASN A 108 -0.29 3.63 8.66
C ASN A 108 1.14 3.49 9.19
N CYS A 109 2.15 3.59 8.32
CA CYS A 109 3.55 3.42 8.68
C CYS A 109 4.37 4.68 8.43
N TYR A 110 5.11 5.12 9.45
CA TYR A 110 5.96 6.31 9.37
C TYR A 110 7.07 6.22 8.31
N ARG A 111 7.53 4.98 8.05
CA ARG A 111 8.61 4.65 7.11
C ARG A 111 8.11 3.75 5.98
N GLY A 112 6.81 3.76 5.69
CA GLY A 112 6.23 2.79 4.77
C GLY A 112 6.18 1.37 5.35
N GLY A 113 5.68 0.44 4.55
CA GLY A 113 5.46 -0.93 4.98
C GLY A 113 5.36 -1.90 3.81
N ARG A 114 5.28 -3.18 4.17
CA ARG A 114 5.00 -4.27 3.23
C ARG A 114 4.14 -5.30 3.91
N THR A 115 3.05 -5.69 3.26
CA THR A 115 2.21 -6.77 3.77
C THR A 115 1.56 -7.56 2.65
N SER A 116 1.37 -8.85 2.89
CA SER A 116 0.61 -9.76 2.03
C SER A 116 -0.83 -9.88 2.51
N TYR A 117 -1.78 -9.61 1.63
CA TYR A 117 -3.22 -9.73 1.88
C TYR A 117 -3.88 -10.54 0.77
N TRP A 118 -4.40 -11.71 1.14
CA TRP A 118 -5.06 -12.65 0.24
C TRP A 118 -4.21 -12.98 -0.99
N ASN A 119 -4.47 -12.27 -2.08
CA ASN A 119 -3.98 -12.55 -3.43
C ASN A 119 -2.80 -11.65 -3.83
N TRP A 120 -2.43 -10.71 -2.98
CA TRP A 120 -1.48 -9.66 -3.32
C TRP A 120 -0.50 -9.40 -2.17
N GLU A 121 0.75 -9.15 -2.52
CA GLU A 121 1.69 -8.45 -1.65
C GLU A 121 1.78 -6.99 -2.09
N TYR A 122 1.68 -6.07 -1.14
CA TYR A 122 1.80 -4.63 -1.36
C TYR A 122 3.02 -4.13 -0.61
N ALA A 123 3.80 -3.25 -1.24
CA ALA A 123 4.83 -2.47 -0.55
C ALA A 123 4.79 -1.00 -0.99
N SER A 124 4.92 -0.11 -0.02
CA SER A 124 5.09 1.33 -0.21
C SER A 124 6.31 1.76 0.59
N ASP A 125 7.46 1.90 -0.06
CA ASP A 125 8.76 2.04 0.58
C ASP A 125 9.43 3.40 0.28
N PRO A 126 9.48 4.35 1.24
CA PRO A 126 10.28 5.54 1.12
C PRO A 126 11.77 5.18 1.23
N ASN A 127 12.52 5.48 0.17
CA ASN A 127 13.93 5.16 0.04
C ASN A 127 14.77 6.37 -0.36
N ALA A 128 16.06 6.27 -0.08
CA ALA A 128 17.02 7.27 -0.53
C ALA A 128 17.25 7.15 -2.04
N GLY A 129 17.44 8.29 -2.71
CA GLY A 129 17.87 8.37 -4.11
C GLY A 129 16.84 8.99 -5.06
N SER A 130 17.00 8.69 -6.35
CA SER A 130 16.18 9.22 -7.44
C SER A 130 15.47 8.12 -8.23
N CYS A 131 14.30 8.44 -8.79
CA CYS A 131 13.63 7.59 -9.77
C CYS A 131 14.27 7.63 -11.16
N MET A 132 15.11 8.63 -11.43
CA MET A 132 15.89 8.69 -12.68
C MET A 132 17.21 7.94 -12.46
N GLY A 133 17.40 6.82 -13.17
CA GLY A 133 18.64 6.02 -13.10
C GLY A 133 18.46 4.51 -12.89
N LYS A 134 17.33 3.94 -13.31
CA LYS A 134 17.23 2.49 -13.58
C LYS A 134 17.19 2.26 -15.08
#